data_AF-A0A0V0T0F9-F1
#
_entry.id   AF-A0A0V0T0F9-F1
#
_cell.length_a   1.000
_cell.length_b   1.000
_cell.length_c   1.000
_cell.angle_alpha   90.00
_cell.angle_beta   90.00
_cell.angle_gamma   90.00
#
_symmetry.space_group_name_H-M   'P 1'
#
loop_
_entity.id
_entity.type
_entity.pdbx_description
1 polymer ?
#
loop_
_entity_poly.entity_id
_entity_poly.type
_entity_poly.pdbx_seq_one_letter_code
_entity_poly.pdbx_strand_id
1 'polypeptide(L)'
;MYGHWAKRFPRLPEHRHDLVIPDKLKTTKSGEDFLLCQSNCRHILVFATGTNIRLLAACRTWGMDGTFKIVPQWYQQLFTIHAFVAGKLVPAVYCLCTGKDIGTYGYIFQALIDKAAVLEVDLNPDTIICDFETALIPAIRGYFPNTR
;
A
#
# COMPACT_ATOMS: atom_id res chain seq x y z
N MET A 1 26.67 -4.19 4.04
CA MET A 1 25.58 -3.62 4.86
C MET A 1 24.27 -4.44 4.84
N TYR A 2 23.96 -5.20 3.77
CA TYR A 2 22.73 -6.01 3.69
C TYR A 2 22.77 -7.41 4.36
N GLY A 3 23.96 -7.97 4.64
CA GLY A 3 24.10 -9.36 5.11
C GLY A 3 23.66 -9.63 6.56
N HIS A 4 23.58 -8.61 7.42
CA HIS A 4 23.19 -8.79 8.82
C HIS A 4 21.68 -9.00 9.01
N TRP A 5 20.84 -8.55 8.07
CA TRP A 5 19.38 -8.63 8.16
C TRP A 5 18.82 -10.02 7.86
N ALA A 6 19.52 -10.80 7.02
CA ALA A 6 19.09 -12.13 6.60
C ALA A 6 19.05 -13.17 7.74
N LYS A 7 19.73 -12.93 8.86
CA LYS A 7 19.72 -13.85 10.02
C LYS A 7 18.51 -13.65 10.96
N ARG A 8 17.79 -12.53 10.86
CA ARG A 8 16.73 -12.15 11.81
C ARG A 8 15.32 -12.48 11.33
N PHE A 9 15.14 -12.70 10.05
CA PHE A 9 13.85 -13.04 9.44
C PHE A 9 13.93 -14.43 8.80
N PRO A 10 12.84 -15.21 8.87
CA PRO A 10 12.79 -16.50 8.18
C PRO A 10 13.06 -16.30 6.70
N ARG A 11 13.69 -17.31 6.08
CA ARG A 11 13.82 -17.32 4.62
C ARG A 11 12.42 -17.28 4.01
N LEU A 12 12.32 -16.62 2.87
CA LEU A 12 11.10 -16.73 2.07
C LEU A 12 10.85 -18.22 1.76
N PRO A 13 9.59 -18.68 1.77
CA PRO A 13 9.25 -20.05 1.38
C PRO A 13 9.70 -20.33 -0.07
N GLU A 14 9.58 -21.58 -0.52
CA GLU A 14 9.93 -21.90 -1.91
C GLU A 14 8.89 -21.35 -2.89
N HIS A 15 7.61 -21.41 -2.49
CA HIS A 15 6.50 -20.87 -3.26
C HIS A 15 5.80 -19.71 -2.56
N ARG A 16 5.31 -18.77 -3.38
CA ARG A 16 4.67 -17.55 -2.89
C ARG A 16 3.35 -17.82 -2.15
N HIS A 17 2.60 -18.85 -2.55
CA HIS A 17 1.32 -19.19 -1.90
C HIS A 17 1.50 -19.73 -0.48
N ASP A 18 2.70 -20.19 -0.13
CA ASP A 18 3.05 -20.62 1.23
C ASP A 18 3.48 -19.45 2.13
N LEU A 19 3.43 -18.21 1.63
CA LEU A 19 3.83 -17.03 2.39
C LEU A 19 2.84 -16.77 3.53
N VAL A 20 3.24 -17.17 4.73
CA VAL A 20 2.59 -16.79 5.99
C VAL A 20 3.34 -15.61 6.59
N ILE A 21 2.66 -14.46 6.69
CA ILE A 21 3.20 -13.29 7.38
C ILE A 21 3.21 -13.57 8.89
N PRO A 22 4.35 -13.52 9.58
CA PRO A 22 4.40 -13.68 11.03
C PRO A 22 3.61 -12.57 11.73
N ASP A 23 2.90 -12.89 12.81
CA ASP A 23 2.02 -11.93 13.50
C ASP A 23 2.76 -10.67 13.98
N LYS A 24 4.02 -10.82 14.41
CA LYS A 24 4.91 -9.69 14.76
C LYS A 24 5.13 -8.66 13.65
N LEU A 25 4.84 -9.02 12.38
CA LEU A 25 4.93 -8.15 11.21
C LEU A 25 3.57 -7.61 10.79
N LYS A 26 2.48 -8.13 11.36
CA LYS A 26 1.11 -7.67 11.09
C LYS A 26 0.71 -6.49 11.97
N THR A 27 1.47 -6.20 13.03
CA THR A 27 1.19 -5.10 13.95
C THR A 27 2.37 -4.12 14.03
N THR A 28 2.09 -2.87 14.37
CA THR A 28 3.12 -1.87 14.68
C THR A 28 3.80 -2.17 16.02
N LYS A 29 4.86 -1.42 16.35
CA LYS A 29 5.53 -1.50 17.66
C LYS A 29 4.62 -1.12 18.83
N SER A 30 3.56 -0.34 18.58
CA SER A 30 2.56 0.03 19.58
C SER A 30 1.38 -0.95 19.62
N GLY A 31 1.41 -2.04 18.85
CA GLY A 31 0.37 -3.06 18.83
C GLY A 31 -0.84 -2.73 17.95
N GLU A 32 -0.77 -1.69 17.11
CA GLU A 32 -1.85 -1.38 16.17
C GLU A 32 -1.79 -2.33 14.96
N ASP A 33 -2.93 -2.79 14.46
CA ASP A 33 -3.01 -3.55 13.22
C ASP A 33 -2.37 -2.76 12.06
N PHE A 34 -1.52 -3.45 11.30
CA PHE A 34 -0.74 -2.87 10.22
C PHE A 34 -0.91 -3.61 8.89
N LEU A 35 -1.05 -4.95 8.90
CA LEU A 35 -1.44 -5.68 7.69
C LEU A 35 -2.94 -5.47 7.45
N LEU A 36 -3.28 -4.59 6.51
CA LEU A 36 -4.66 -4.21 6.20
C LEU A 36 -5.36 -5.30 5.41
N CYS A 37 -4.74 -5.81 4.34
CA CYS A 37 -5.27 -6.95 3.60
C CYS A 37 -4.18 -7.75 2.87
N GLN A 38 -4.51 -9.01 2.58
CA GLN A 38 -3.70 -9.92 1.77
C GLN A 38 -4.59 -10.58 0.72
N SER A 39 -4.25 -10.39 -0.56
CA SER A 39 -4.89 -11.10 -1.66
C SER A 39 -4.17 -12.41 -1.92
N ASN A 40 -4.82 -13.56 -1.74
CA ASN A 40 -4.22 -14.84 -2.09
C ASN A 40 -4.12 -15.07 -3.60
N CYS A 41 -5.08 -14.55 -4.39
CA CYS A 41 -5.11 -14.75 -5.84
C CYS A 41 -4.17 -13.80 -6.59
N ARG A 42 -4.12 -12.53 -6.18
CA ARG A 42 -3.22 -11.52 -6.78
C ARG A 42 -1.89 -11.43 -6.06
N HIS A 43 -1.75 -12.07 -4.91
CA HIS A 43 -0.55 -12.00 -4.06
C HIS A 43 -0.13 -10.58 -3.71
N ILE A 44 -1.11 -9.71 -3.43
CA ILE A 44 -0.88 -8.33 -3.00
C ILE A 44 -0.95 -8.28 -1.47
N LEU A 45 0.01 -7.60 -0.85
CA LEU A 45 -0.04 -7.27 0.58
C LEU A 45 -0.20 -5.76 0.71
N VAL A 46 -1.21 -5.31 1.47
CA VAL A 46 -1.44 -3.89 1.76
C VAL A 46 -1.23 -3.67 3.24
N PHE A 47 -0.36 -2.71 3.56
CA PHE A 47 -0.04 -2.32 4.93
C PHE A 47 -0.42 -0.87 5.18
N ALA A 48 -1.25 -0.66 6.20
CA ALA A 48 -1.62 0.64 6.73
C ALA A 48 -2.31 0.44 8.08
N THR A 49 -2.15 1.42 8.97
CA THR A 49 -2.89 1.43 10.22
C THR A 49 -4.21 2.20 10.11
N GLY A 50 -5.08 2.10 11.11
CA GLY A 50 -6.29 2.92 11.14
C GLY A 50 -5.96 4.42 11.16
N THR A 51 -4.92 4.78 11.89
CA THR A 51 -4.39 6.16 11.93
C THR A 51 -3.93 6.63 10.55
N ASN A 52 -3.25 5.78 9.78
CA ASN A 52 -2.81 6.12 8.43
C ASN A 52 -3.99 6.36 7.47
N ILE A 53 -5.07 5.58 7.58
CA ILE A 53 -6.28 5.78 6.78
C ILE A 53 -6.97 7.10 7.15
N ARG A 54 -7.08 7.41 8.45
CA ARG A 54 -7.62 8.70 8.91
C ARG A 54 -6.74 9.87 8.44
N LEU A 55 -5.43 9.71 8.39
CA LEU A 55 -4.51 10.70 7.86
C LEU A 55 -4.76 10.97 6.37
N LEU A 56 -4.94 9.92 5.58
CA LEU A 56 -5.29 10.04 4.16
C LEU A 56 -6.65 10.71 3.97
N ALA A 57 -7.66 10.35 4.77
CA ALA A 57 -8.98 10.97 4.74
C ALA A 57 -8.94 12.48 5.06
N ALA A 58 -8.09 12.88 6.01
CA ALA A 58 -7.91 14.29 6.38
C ALA A 58 -7.08 15.09 5.36
N CYS A 59 -6.33 14.42 4.49
CA CYS A 59 -5.41 15.04 3.55
C CYS A 59 -6.02 15.10 2.14
N ARG A 60 -6.09 16.30 1.54
CA ARG A 60 -6.64 16.50 0.19
C ARG A 60 -5.64 16.27 -0.93
N THR A 61 -4.34 16.22 -0.64
CA THR A 61 -3.29 16.01 -1.64
C THR A 61 -2.51 14.76 -1.31
N TRP A 62 -2.56 13.76 -2.18
CA TRP A 62 -1.81 12.53 -2.01
C TRP A 62 -0.66 12.45 -3.01
N GLY A 63 0.41 11.76 -2.61
CA GLY A 63 1.50 11.36 -3.50
C GLY A 63 1.52 9.84 -3.66
N MET A 64 1.69 9.34 -4.88
CA MET A 64 1.79 7.91 -5.15
C MET A 64 3.08 7.60 -5.90
N ASP A 65 3.83 6.61 -5.42
CA ASP A 65 5.10 6.22 -6.01
C ASP A 65 5.29 4.69 -6.06
N GLY A 66 5.94 4.24 -7.13
CA GLY A 66 6.27 2.87 -7.42
C GLY A 66 7.78 2.61 -7.46
N THR A 67 8.32 1.90 -6.48
CA THR A 67 9.73 1.46 -6.51
C THR A 67 9.86 0.03 -7.01
N PHE A 68 10.57 -0.17 -8.13
CA PHE A 68 10.73 -1.48 -8.80
C PHE A 68 12.06 -2.19 -8.50
N LYS A 69 13.10 -1.44 -8.14
CA LYS A 69 14.49 -1.97 -8.10
C LYS A 69 14.84 -2.70 -6.82
N ILE A 70 14.12 -2.44 -5.72
CA ILE A 70 14.42 -3.00 -4.40
C ILE A 70 13.13 -3.56 -3.80
N VAL A 71 12.75 -4.74 -4.25
CA VAL A 71 11.57 -5.47 -3.79
C VAL A 71 11.94 -6.90 -3.40
N PRO A 72 11.26 -7.50 -2.40
CA PRO A 72 11.51 -8.90 -2.04
C PRO A 72 11.30 -9.83 -3.23
N GLN A 73 11.96 -10.99 -3.20
CA GLN A 73 11.80 -12.03 -4.19
C GLN A 73 10.29 -12.28 -4.44
N TRP A 74 9.94 -12.36 -5.73
CA TRP A 74 8.59 -12.50 -6.29
C TRP A 74 7.75 -11.24 -6.47
N TYR A 75 8.05 -10.13 -5.81
CA TYR A 75 7.31 -8.89 -6.03
C TYR A 75 7.91 -8.12 -7.21
N GLN A 76 7.08 -7.37 -7.92
CA GLN A 76 7.52 -6.53 -9.03
C GLN A 76 7.66 -5.07 -8.60
N GLN A 77 6.91 -4.66 -7.57
CA GLN A 77 6.86 -3.26 -7.14
C GLN A 77 6.51 -3.16 -5.66
N LEU A 78 7.15 -2.20 -4.99
CA LEU A 78 6.67 -1.59 -3.76
C LEU A 78 5.93 -0.32 -4.17
N PHE A 79 4.61 -0.32 -4.06
CA PHE A 79 3.77 0.83 -4.31
C PHE A 79 3.42 1.52 -2.99
N THR A 80 3.48 2.85 -2.96
CA THR A 80 3.29 3.62 -1.73
C THR A 80 2.35 4.79 -1.96
N ILE A 81 1.53 5.08 -0.95
CA ILE A 81 0.64 6.26 -0.93
C ILE A 81 1.02 7.13 0.25
N HIS A 82 1.18 8.41 -0.02
CA HIS A 82 1.66 9.42 0.89
C HIS A 82 0.60 10.50 1.10
N ALA A 83 0.44 10.95 2.33
CA ALA A 83 -0.29 12.17 2.63
C ALA A 83 0.67 13.38 2.55
N PHE A 84 0.23 14.47 1.94
CA PHE A 84 0.97 15.74 1.98
C PHE A 84 0.57 16.54 3.22
N VAL A 85 1.46 16.58 4.23
CA VAL A 85 1.19 17.20 5.54
C VAL A 85 2.33 18.14 5.89
N ALA A 86 2.00 19.39 6.21
CA ALA A 86 2.97 20.43 6.60
C ALA A 86 4.16 20.55 5.63
N GLY A 87 3.89 20.52 4.32
CA GLY A 87 4.92 20.66 3.28
C GLY A 87 5.74 19.39 3.02
N LYS A 88 5.36 18.24 3.59
CA LYS A 88 6.11 16.98 3.47
C LYS A 88 5.21 15.84 3.02
N LEU A 89 5.77 14.93 2.24
CA LEU A 89 5.14 13.65 1.92
C LEU A 89 5.41 12.67 3.06
N VAL A 90 4.34 12.19 3.68
CA VAL A 90 4.38 11.20 4.76
C VAL A 90 3.77 9.90 4.25
N PRO A 91 4.54 8.80 4.16
CA PRO A 91 4.00 7.53 3.69
C PRO A 91 2.98 6.98 4.67
N ALA A 92 1.80 6.65 4.16
CA ALA A 92 0.67 6.15 4.93
C ALA A 92 0.32 4.70 4.57
N VAL A 93 0.49 4.32 3.30
CA VAL A 93 0.17 2.98 2.79
C VAL A 93 1.36 2.40 2.05
N TYR A 94 1.65 1.13 2.30
CA TYR A 94 2.67 0.36 1.59
C TYR A 94 2.03 -0.88 0.97
N CYS A 95 2.30 -1.12 -0.31
CA CYS A 95 1.76 -2.26 -1.05
C CYS A 95 2.89 -3.04 -1.70
N LEU A 96 2.99 -4.33 -1.38
CA LEU A 96 3.85 -5.24 -2.14
C LEU A 96 3.02 -5.90 -3.24
N CYS A 97 3.36 -5.60 -4.48
CA CYS A 97 2.57 -5.96 -5.66
C CYS A 97 3.35 -6.89 -6.59
N THR A 98 2.66 -7.88 -7.17
CA THR A 98 3.25 -8.80 -8.16
C THR A 98 2.93 -8.41 -9.59
N GLY A 99 2.22 -7.29 -9.77
CA GLY A 99 1.84 -6.68 -11.03
C GLY A 99 1.72 -5.17 -10.86
N LYS A 100 1.40 -4.49 -11.96
CA LYS A 100 1.20 -3.03 -12.04
C LYS A 100 0.11 -2.66 -13.03
N ASP A 101 -0.84 -3.57 -13.21
CA ASP A 101 -2.00 -3.37 -14.07
C ASP A 101 -3.14 -2.64 -13.33
N ILE A 102 -4.17 -2.23 -14.07
CA ILE A 102 -5.32 -1.50 -13.53
C ILE A 102 -6.01 -2.29 -12.41
N GLY A 103 -6.09 -3.62 -12.53
CA GLY A 103 -6.69 -4.48 -11.52
C GLY A 103 -5.86 -4.58 -10.24
N THR A 104 -4.54 -4.46 -10.33
CA THR A 104 -3.65 -4.37 -9.16
C THR A 104 -3.94 -3.09 -8.38
N TYR A 105 -3.96 -1.94 -9.05
CA TYR A 105 -4.26 -0.66 -8.41
C TYR A 105 -5.71 -0.58 -7.91
N GLY A 106 -6.66 -1.09 -8.69
CA GLY A 106 -8.06 -1.17 -8.28
C GLY A 106 -8.27 -2.00 -7.01
N TYR A 107 -7.59 -3.14 -6.89
CA TYR A 107 -7.63 -3.93 -5.65
C TYR A 107 -7.12 -3.15 -4.43
N ILE A 108 -6.02 -2.41 -4.59
CA ILE A 108 -5.44 -1.57 -3.53
C ILE A 108 -6.44 -0.48 -3.12
N PHE A 109 -6.97 0.27 -4.09
CA PHE A 109 -7.90 1.36 -3.81
C PHE A 109 -9.20 0.86 -3.18
N GLN A 110 -9.75 -0.26 -3.65
CA GLN A 110 -10.92 -0.87 -3.02
C GLN A 110 -10.64 -1.26 -1.56
N ALA A 111 -9.50 -1.90 -1.27
CA ALA A 111 -9.14 -2.28 0.09
C ALA A 111 -9.04 -1.06 1.04
N LEU A 112 -8.54 0.07 0.53
CA LEU A 112 -8.48 1.31 1.31
C LEU A 112 -9.86 1.90 1.57
N ILE A 113 -10.74 1.91 0.57
CA ILE A 113 -12.13 2.38 0.69
C ILE A 113 -12.90 1.51 1.68
N ASP A 114 -12.77 0.18 1.59
CA ASP A 114 -13.41 -0.76 2.52
C ASP A 114 -12.94 -0.50 3.96
N LYS A 115 -11.64 -0.27 4.15
CA LYS A 115 -11.10 0.05 5.48
C LYS A 115 -11.58 1.41 5.98
N ALA A 116 -11.68 2.41 5.10
CA ALA A 116 -12.18 3.74 5.43
C ALA A 116 -13.66 3.70 5.86
N ALA A 117 -14.48 2.91 5.16
CA ALA A 117 -15.88 2.68 5.51
C ALA A 117 -16.02 2.06 6.92
N VAL A 118 -15.20 1.06 7.26
CA VAL A 118 -15.17 0.47 8.62
C VAL A 118 -14.76 1.50 9.68
N LEU A 119 -13.93 2.48 9.33
CA LEU A 119 -13.47 3.54 10.23
C LEU A 119 -14.38 4.77 10.25
N GLU A 120 -15.47 4.74 9.48
CA GLU A 120 -16.43 5.83 9.29
C GLU A 120 -15.75 7.13 8.81
N VAL A 121 -14.82 7.01 7.86
CA VAL A 121 -14.18 8.14 7.19
C VAL A 121 -14.29 8.01 5.68
N ASP A 122 -14.23 9.14 4.99
CA ASP A 122 -14.27 9.19 3.53
C ASP A 122 -12.88 9.45 2.94
N LEU A 123 -12.57 8.76 1.86
CA LEU A 123 -11.33 8.94 1.11
C LEU A 123 -11.65 9.71 -0.17
N ASN A 124 -11.45 11.02 -0.12
CA ASN A 124 -11.79 11.91 -1.23
C ASN A 124 -10.67 12.95 -1.45
N PRO A 125 -9.53 12.54 -2.05
CA PRO A 125 -8.45 13.46 -2.38
C PRO A 125 -8.86 14.40 -3.52
N ASP A 126 -8.49 15.68 -3.39
CA ASP A 126 -8.68 16.68 -4.45
C ASP A 126 -7.57 16.60 -5.51
N THR A 127 -6.37 16.16 -5.11
CA THR A 127 -5.20 16.08 -5.99
C THR A 127 -4.40 14.81 -5.69
N ILE A 128 -4.05 14.06 -6.73
CA ILE A 128 -3.11 12.93 -6.63
C ILE A 128 -1.92 13.23 -7.54
N ILE A 129 -0.74 13.33 -6.93
CA ILE A 129 0.53 13.46 -7.62
C ILE A 129 1.09 12.04 -7.80
N CYS A 130 1.28 11.60 -9.03
CA CYS A 130 1.86 10.31 -9.33
C CYS A 130 2.72 10.36 -10.59
N ASP A 131 3.59 9.37 -10.75
CA ASP A 131 4.32 9.17 -12.01
C ASP A 131 3.39 8.72 -13.13
N PHE A 132 3.84 8.88 -14.38
CA PHE A 132 3.12 8.49 -15.60
C PHE A 132 3.12 6.97 -15.82
N GLU A 133 2.59 6.23 -14.86
CA GLU A 133 2.32 4.82 -15.00
C GLU A 133 1.00 4.60 -15.75
N THR A 134 1.08 3.91 -16.91
CA THR A 134 -0.05 3.72 -17.85
C THR A 134 -1.32 3.18 -17.19
N ALA A 135 -1.18 2.32 -16.19
CA ALA A 135 -2.32 1.69 -15.50
C ALA A 135 -2.77 2.44 -14.23
N LEU A 136 -1.92 3.28 -13.64
CA LEU A 136 -2.22 3.97 -12.39
C LEU A 136 -3.24 5.09 -12.61
N ILE A 137 -3.05 5.92 -13.64
CA ILE A 137 -3.94 7.05 -13.94
C ILE A 137 -5.38 6.60 -14.24
N PRO A 138 -5.63 5.57 -15.09
CA PRO A 138 -6.99 5.05 -15.27
C PRO A 138 -7.60 4.49 -13.98
N ALA A 139 -6.81 3.80 -13.15
CA ALA A 139 -7.29 3.27 -11.88
C ALA A 139 -7.67 4.41 -10.90
N ILE A 140 -6.85 5.46 -10.79
CA ILE A 140 -7.17 6.64 -9.97
C ILE A 140 -8.49 7.25 -10.43
N ARG A 141 -8.67 7.49 -11.73
CA ARG A 141 -9.90 8.07 -12.27
C ARG A 141 -11.14 7.22 -12.04
N GLY A 142 -10.98 5.89 -11.98
CA GLY A 142 -12.08 4.97 -11.71
C GLY A 142 -12.54 4.97 -10.25
N TYR A 143 -11.61 5.16 -9.29
CA TYR A 143 -11.89 5.06 -7.86
C TYR A 143 -12.03 6.43 -7.17
N PHE A 144 -11.37 7.47 -7.69
CA PHE A 144 -11.39 8.83 -7.17
C PHE A 144 -11.70 9.82 -8.32
N PRO A 145 -12.94 9.83 -8.83
CA PRO A 145 -13.30 10.56 -10.05
C PRO A 145 -13.24 12.10 -9.92
N ASN A 146 -13.26 12.62 -8.69
CA ASN A 146 -13.21 14.06 -8.42
C ASN A 146 -11.78 14.61 -8.34
N THR A 147 -10.78 13.73 -8.36
CA THR A 147 -9.38 14.11 -8.19
C THR A 147 -8.79 14.71 -9.46
N ARG A 148 -7.94 15.72 -9.27
CA ARG A 148 -7.10 16.32 -10.31
C ARG A 148 -5.73 15.66 -10.43
#